data_AF-A0A7L3DDY0-F1
#
_entry.id   AF-A0A7L3DDY0-F1
#
_cell.length_a   1.000
_cell.length_b   1.000
_cell.length_c   1.000
_cell.angle_alpha   90.00
_cell.angle_beta   90.00
_cell.angle_gamma   90.00
#
_symmetry.space_group_name_H-M   'P 1'
#
loop_
_entity.id
_entity.type
_entity.pdbx_description
1 polymer ?
#
loop_
_entity_poly.entity_id
_entity_poly.type
_entity_poly.pdbx_seq_one_letter_code
_entity_poly.pdbx_strand_id
1 'polypeptide(L)'
;EPRRREEPAQSTGLFEAANREFESTESGSDTSDISEELATQDREKTSPGETASGLKTGLEDSALPDTQLQREERPTSTCSSSGVVGEVVKTMQHFMEKFGMDLFTVTQAFLKNTGEVETTLYFLQTGQRLDGYPVWSREDDLELQKDDERVRNKLIAKFGAENVAKRLAFRKS
;
A
#
# COMPACT_ATOMS: atom_id res chain seq x y z
N GLU A 1 13.66 -42.04 29.36
CA GLU A 1 13.50 -40.58 29.27
C GLU A 1 13.43 -40.21 27.79
N PRO A 2 12.31 -39.71 27.24
CA PRO A 2 12.26 -39.36 25.83
C PRO A 2 12.89 -37.99 25.63
N ARG A 3 13.90 -37.92 24.75
CA ARG A 3 14.54 -36.69 24.31
C ARG A 3 13.48 -35.77 23.69
N ARG A 4 13.24 -34.62 24.33
CA ARG A 4 12.53 -33.50 23.70
C ARG A 4 13.32 -33.12 22.45
N ARG A 5 12.70 -33.32 21.29
CA ARG A 5 13.12 -32.74 20.03
C ARG A 5 12.83 -31.24 20.18
N GLU A 6 13.85 -30.45 20.44
CA GLU A 6 13.75 -29.00 20.33
C GLU A 6 13.48 -28.71 18.85
N GLU A 7 12.24 -28.27 18.54
CA GLU A 7 11.96 -27.68 17.25
C GLU A 7 12.90 -26.49 17.06
N PRO A 8 13.53 -26.33 15.89
CA PRO A 8 14.27 -25.11 15.63
C PRO A 8 13.27 -23.96 15.73
N ALA A 9 13.51 -23.04 16.67
CA ALA A 9 12.78 -21.79 16.73
C ALA A 9 12.80 -21.20 15.32
N GLN A 10 11.65 -21.22 14.66
CA GLN A 10 11.48 -20.58 13.36
C GLN A 10 11.91 -19.14 13.57
N SER A 11 13.06 -18.77 13.02
CA SER A 11 13.58 -17.42 13.14
C SER A 11 12.59 -16.52 12.43
N THR A 12 11.68 -15.94 13.19
CA THR A 12 10.64 -15.06 12.66
C THR A 12 11.35 -13.96 11.89
N GLY A 13 11.06 -13.82 10.60
CA GLY A 13 11.73 -12.86 9.72
C GLY A 13 11.61 -11.44 10.29
N LEU A 14 12.64 -10.61 10.12
CA LEU A 14 12.72 -9.25 10.71
C LEU A 14 11.45 -8.40 10.51
N PHE A 15 10.75 -8.60 9.40
CA PHE A 15 9.52 -7.89 9.05
C PHE A 15 8.30 -8.81 8.87
N GLU A 16 8.37 -10.08 9.27
CA GLU A 16 7.32 -11.07 9.05
C GLU A 16 5.97 -10.59 9.61
N ALA A 17 5.95 -10.07 10.84
CA ALA A 17 4.73 -9.52 11.43
C ALA A 17 4.14 -8.35 10.63
N ALA A 18 4.99 -7.51 10.04
CA ALA A 18 4.59 -6.36 9.23
C ALA A 18 4.34 -6.71 7.75
N ASN A 19 4.62 -7.95 7.33
CA ASN A 19 4.47 -8.46 5.97
C ASN A 19 3.45 -9.61 5.87
N ARG A 20 2.89 -10.10 7.00
CA ARG A 20 1.89 -11.18 7.09
C ARG A 20 0.76 -11.08 6.04
N GLU A 21 0.40 -9.85 5.73
CA GLU A 21 -0.65 -9.43 4.80
C GLU A 21 -0.39 -9.92 3.36
N PHE A 22 0.88 -10.16 3.00
CA PHE A 22 1.29 -10.69 1.69
C PHE A 22 1.52 -12.20 1.67
N GLU A 23 1.79 -12.81 2.83
CA GLU A 23 2.10 -14.25 2.94
C GLU A 23 0.83 -15.11 3.11
N SER A 24 -0.32 -14.47 3.23
CA SER A 24 -1.63 -15.11 3.36
C SER A 24 -2.19 -15.51 1.99
N THR A 25 -1.44 -16.27 1.19
CA THR A 25 -2.04 -17.06 0.11
C THR A 25 -2.45 -18.40 0.69
N GLU A 26 -3.72 -18.48 1.07
CA GLU A 26 -4.60 -19.62 0.78
C GLU A 26 -3.86 -20.92 0.41
N SER A 27 -3.57 -21.76 1.40
CA SER A 27 -3.45 -23.21 1.16
C SER A 27 -4.87 -23.76 0.94
N GLY A 28 -5.51 -23.29 -0.12
CA GLY A 28 -6.81 -23.76 -0.61
C GLY A 28 -6.56 -25.01 -1.43
N SER A 29 -6.29 -26.13 -0.77
CA SER A 29 -6.48 -27.45 -1.38
C SER A 29 -7.98 -27.74 -1.41
N ASP A 30 -8.74 -26.97 -2.20
CA ASP A 30 -10.15 -27.23 -2.45
C ASP A 30 -10.26 -28.15 -3.68
N THR A 31 -9.96 -29.43 -3.47
CA THR A 31 -10.34 -30.49 -4.39
C THR A 31 -11.65 -31.09 -3.91
N SER A 32 -12.76 -30.37 -4.08
CA SER A 32 -14.06 -31.03 -4.11
C SER A 32 -14.54 -31.08 -5.56
N ASP A 33 -14.38 -32.27 -6.15
CA ASP A 33 -15.06 -32.70 -7.35
C ASP A 33 -16.55 -32.33 -7.26
N ILE A 34 -17.03 -31.52 -8.20
CA ILE A 34 -18.46 -31.44 -8.49
C ILE A 34 -18.68 -32.04 -9.88
N SER A 35 -19.18 -33.27 -9.87
CA SER A 35 -19.57 -34.01 -11.06
C SER A 35 -20.68 -33.29 -11.81
N GLU A 36 -20.56 -33.33 -13.15
CA GLU A 36 -21.58 -32.93 -14.12
C GLU A 36 -22.87 -33.76 -13.95
N GLU A 37 -24.02 -33.10 -13.91
CA GLU A 37 -25.27 -33.71 -14.38
C GLU A 37 -26.11 -32.68 -15.15
N LEU A 38 -26.36 -33.02 -16.42
CA LEU A 38 -27.10 -32.28 -17.42
C LEU A 38 -28.62 -32.34 -17.16
N ALA A 39 -29.34 -31.23 -17.34
CA ALA A 39 -30.74 -31.27 -17.74
C ALA A 39 -31.12 -30.05 -18.60
N THR A 40 -31.66 -30.37 -19.77
CA THR A 40 -32.07 -29.55 -20.91
C THR A 40 -33.41 -28.81 -20.74
N GLN A 41 -33.69 -27.90 -21.69
CA GLN A 41 -34.97 -27.29 -22.10
C GLN A 41 -35.46 -26.10 -21.26
N ASP A 42 -36.15 -25.07 -21.76
CA ASP A 42 -36.61 -24.62 -23.09
C ASP A 42 -37.36 -23.31 -22.76
N ARG A 43 -37.09 -22.18 -23.44
CA ARG A 43 -38.13 -21.32 -24.05
C ARG A 43 -37.67 -19.95 -24.55
N GLU A 44 -38.15 -19.71 -25.74
CA GLU A 44 -38.25 -18.52 -26.60
C GLU A 44 -38.74 -17.18 -25.99
N LYS A 45 -38.22 -16.10 -26.62
CA LYS A 45 -38.88 -14.86 -27.15
C LYS A 45 -39.65 -13.98 -26.12
N THR A 46 -39.57 -12.64 -26.10
CA THR A 46 -39.85 -11.62 -27.14
C THR A 46 -39.52 -10.20 -26.60
N SER A 47 -38.87 -9.34 -27.40
CA SER A 47 -39.11 -7.87 -27.45
C SER A 47 -40.42 -7.61 -28.25
N PRO A 48 -41.06 -6.41 -28.36
CA PRO A 48 -40.51 -5.04 -28.30
C PRO A 48 -41.46 -3.94 -27.73
N GLY A 49 -41.03 -2.67 -27.76
CA GLY A 49 -41.93 -1.54 -27.49
C GLY A 49 -41.30 -0.17 -27.75
N GLU A 50 -41.38 0.29 -29.01
CA GLU A 50 -41.17 1.69 -29.43
C GLU A 50 -42.28 2.61 -28.89
N THR A 51 -41.97 3.88 -28.62
CA THR A 51 -42.77 5.02 -29.10
C THR A 51 -42.01 6.34 -28.99
N ALA A 52 -42.12 7.12 -30.07
CA ALA A 52 -41.49 8.41 -30.31
C ALA A 52 -42.30 9.59 -29.73
N SER A 53 -41.61 10.71 -29.45
CA SER A 53 -42.10 12.10 -29.56
C SER A 53 -40.99 13.03 -29.03
N GLY A 54 -40.56 14.15 -29.60
CA GLY A 54 -40.98 14.94 -30.75
C GLY A 54 -39.89 16.02 -30.99
N LEU A 55 -39.82 16.51 -32.23
CA LEU A 55 -38.80 17.46 -32.73
C LEU A 55 -39.22 18.93 -32.57
N LYS A 56 -38.19 19.80 -32.50
CA LYS A 56 -38.14 21.27 -32.78
C LYS A 56 -38.67 22.17 -31.65
N THR A 57 -38.01 23.26 -31.24
CA THR A 57 -37.38 24.39 -31.98
C THR A 57 -36.51 25.21 -31.02
N GLY A 58 -35.46 25.88 -31.52
CA GLY A 58 -34.84 27.03 -30.85
C GLY A 58 -33.34 27.16 -31.10
N LEU A 59 -32.98 28.05 -32.01
CA LEU A 59 -31.64 28.40 -32.47
C LEU A 59 -31.27 29.78 -31.90
N GLU A 60 -29.97 30.02 -31.68
CA GLU A 60 -29.29 31.21 -31.12
C GLU A 60 -29.47 31.41 -29.59
N ASP A 61 -28.47 31.74 -28.78
CA ASP A 61 -27.36 32.67 -28.97
C ASP A 61 -26.21 32.33 -28.00
N SER A 62 -24.97 32.47 -28.49
CA SER A 62 -23.74 32.06 -27.81
C SER A 62 -23.17 33.21 -26.99
N ALA A 63 -23.19 33.10 -25.66
CA ALA A 63 -22.28 33.84 -24.79
C ALA A 63 -22.17 33.17 -23.40
N LEU A 64 -21.28 32.19 -23.26
CA LEU A 64 -20.85 31.70 -21.96
C LEU A 64 -19.63 32.52 -21.51
N PRO A 65 -19.59 33.05 -20.28
CA PRO A 65 -18.40 33.67 -19.76
C PRO A 65 -17.33 32.62 -19.52
N ASP A 66 -16.14 32.95 -19.98
CA ASP A 66 -14.87 32.25 -19.85
C ASP A 66 -14.62 31.89 -18.36
N THR A 67 -15.11 30.73 -17.95
CA THR A 67 -14.83 30.19 -16.62
C THR A 67 -13.47 29.54 -16.76
N GLN A 68 -12.42 30.31 -16.44
CA GLN A 68 -11.05 29.85 -16.29
C GLN A 68 -11.07 28.48 -15.62
N LEU A 69 -10.86 27.44 -16.44
CA LEU A 69 -10.52 26.13 -15.94
C LEU A 69 -9.26 26.34 -15.12
N GLN A 70 -9.40 26.19 -13.80
CA GLN A 70 -8.28 26.04 -12.89
C GLN A 70 -7.35 25.04 -13.56
N ARG A 71 -6.20 25.57 -14.01
CA ARG A 71 -5.06 24.79 -14.39
C ARG A 71 -4.80 23.85 -13.23
N GLU A 72 -5.19 22.59 -13.37
CA GLU A 72 -4.71 21.53 -12.49
C GLU A 72 -3.19 21.67 -12.48
N GLU A 73 -2.68 22.11 -11.34
CA GLU A 73 -1.26 22.18 -11.08
C GLU A 73 -0.79 20.72 -11.05
N ARG A 74 -0.44 20.21 -12.23
CA ARG A 74 0.21 18.91 -12.38
C ARG A 74 1.34 18.89 -11.35
N PRO A 75 1.35 17.93 -10.40
CA PRO A 75 2.40 17.88 -9.39
C PRO A 75 3.74 17.89 -10.11
N THR A 76 4.52 18.94 -9.91
CA THR A 76 5.90 19.02 -10.34
C THR A 76 6.63 18.00 -9.50
N SER A 77 6.68 16.75 -9.97
CA SER A 77 7.51 15.71 -9.37
C SER A 77 8.91 16.28 -9.33
N THR A 78 9.42 16.55 -8.14
CA THR A 78 10.74 17.12 -7.95
C THR A 78 11.72 16.03 -8.30
N CYS A 79 12.07 15.94 -9.59
CA CYS A 79 13.01 14.93 -10.08
C CYS A 79 14.31 15.13 -9.30
N SER A 80 14.61 14.18 -8.41
CA SER A 80 15.75 14.25 -7.50
C SER A 80 17.03 14.41 -8.33
N SER A 81 17.84 15.41 -7.99
CA SER A 81 19.09 15.64 -8.71
C SER A 81 20.01 14.42 -8.57
N SER A 82 20.81 14.15 -9.61
CA SER A 82 21.74 13.00 -9.66
C SER A 82 22.65 12.89 -8.43
N GLY A 83 22.99 14.02 -7.80
CA GLY A 83 23.79 14.06 -6.57
C GLY A 83 23.12 13.36 -5.38
N VAL A 84 21.82 13.57 -5.19
CA VAL A 84 21.05 12.96 -4.09
C VAL A 84 20.98 11.44 -4.25
N VAL A 85 20.78 10.96 -5.48
CA VAL A 85 20.76 9.52 -5.78
C VAL A 85 22.11 8.87 -5.44
N GLY A 86 23.23 9.55 -5.74
CA GLY A 86 24.57 9.07 -5.40
C GLY A 86 24.80 8.91 -3.89
N GLU A 87 24.27 9.82 -3.08
CA GLU A 87 24.34 9.73 -1.60
C GLU A 87 23.46 8.61 -1.04
N VAL A 88 22.26 8.41 -1.62
CA VAL A 88 21.36 7.31 -1.26
C VAL A 88 22.03 5.96 -1.56
N VAL A 89 22.68 5.80 -2.72
CA VAL A 89 23.39 4.55 -3.06
C VAL A 89 24.49 4.24 -2.05
N LYS A 90 25.29 5.24 -1.65
CA LYS A 90 26.33 5.07 -0.62
C LYS A 90 25.72 4.69 0.73
N THR A 91 24.59 5.30 1.09
CA THR A 91 23.88 4.99 2.34
C THR A 91 23.37 3.55 2.33
N MET A 92 22.75 3.10 1.24
CA MET A 92 22.29 1.72 1.10
C MET A 92 23.45 0.71 1.20
N GLN A 93 24.55 0.97 0.51
CA GLN A 93 25.77 0.14 0.58
C GLN A 93 26.30 0.04 2.01
N HIS A 94 26.39 1.18 2.72
CA HIS A 94 26.84 1.20 4.11
C HIS A 94 25.99 0.30 5.01
N PHE A 95 24.66 0.34 4.86
CA PHE A 95 23.75 -0.49 5.64
C PHE A 95 23.90 -1.98 5.29
N MET A 96 24.00 -2.32 4.01
CA MET A 96 24.23 -3.70 3.57
C MET A 96 25.51 -4.28 4.18
N GLU A 97 26.61 -3.54 4.11
CA GLU A 97 27.91 -3.96 4.65
C GLU A 97 27.89 -4.05 6.18
N LYS A 98 27.31 -3.05 6.86
CA LYS A 98 27.29 -2.98 8.33
C LYS A 98 26.48 -4.11 8.98
N PHE A 99 25.35 -4.48 8.37
CA PHE A 99 24.43 -5.47 8.93
C PHE A 99 24.51 -6.83 8.27
N GLY A 100 25.31 -6.99 7.21
CA GLY A 100 25.39 -8.23 6.44
C GLY A 100 24.06 -8.61 5.76
N MET A 101 23.28 -7.60 5.37
CA MET A 101 21.93 -7.76 4.80
C MET A 101 21.94 -7.46 3.30
N ASP A 102 21.04 -8.12 2.57
CA ASP A 102 20.84 -7.84 1.16
C ASP A 102 20.14 -6.48 0.93
N LEU A 103 20.22 -6.01 -0.32
CA LEU A 103 19.61 -4.74 -0.73
C LEU A 103 18.09 -4.73 -0.50
N PHE A 104 17.42 -5.87 -0.68
CA PHE A 104 15.97 -5.97 -0.53
C PHE A 104 15.55 -5.70 0.91
N THR A 105 16.22 -6.34 1.86
CA THR A 105 15.98 -6.22 3.31
C THR A 105 16.28 -4.81 3.79
N VAL A 106 17.41 -4.23 3.36
CA VAL A 106 17.76 -2.84 3.71
C VAL A 106 16.74 -1.85 3.13
N THR A 107 16.37 -2.01 1.86
CA THR A 107 15.34 -1.16 1.23
C THR A 107 14.01 -1.28 1.96
N GLN A 108 13.60 -2.50 2.32
CA GLN A 108 12.39 -2.74 3.09
C GLN A 108 12.47 -2.03 4.46
N ALA A 109 13.61 -2.08 5.15
CA ALA A 109 13.80 -1.39 6.42
C ALA A 109 13.57 0.13 6.29
N PHE A 110 14.12 0.75 5.26
CA PHE A 110 13.87 2.18 4.99
C PHE A 110 12.39 2.44 4.67
N LEU A 111 11.76 1.63 3.82
CA LEU A 111 10.36 1.78 3.47
C LEU A 111 9.42 1.63 4.68
N LYS A 112 9.74 0.75 5.62
CA LYS A 112 8.95 0.50 6.84
C LYS A 112 9.18 1.56 7.93
N ASN A 113 10.28 2.32 7.83
CA ASN A 113 10.67 3.41 8.75
C ASN A 113 10.63 4.80 8.10
N THR A 114 9.76 5.02 7.09
CA THR A 114 9.52 6.35 6.50
C THR A 114 10.77 6.98 5.86
N GLY A 115 11.75 6.17 5.47
CA GLY A 115 13.01 6.64 4.88
C GLY A 115 13.97 7.31 5.87
N GLU A 116 13.66 7.33 7.17
CA GLU A 116 14.50 7.99 8.18
C GLU A 116 15.76 7.17 8.49
N VAL A 117 16.93 7.72 8.19
CA VAL A 117 18.23 7.02 8.31
C VAL A 117 18.53 6.60 9.74
N GLU A 118 18.36 7.49 10.72
CA GLU A 118 18.66 7.22 12.12
C GLU A 118 17.70 6.16 12.72
N THR A 119 16.40 6.30 12.44
CA THR A 119 15.38 5.33 12.87
C THR A 119 15.66 3.96 12.27
N THR A 120 16.00 3.90 10.97
CA THR A 120 16.33 2.63 10.29
C THR A 120 17.60 2.01 10.86
N LEU A 121 18.64 2.81 11.12
CA LEU A 121 19.89 2.34 11.72
C LEU A 121 19.65 1.70 13.09
N TYR A 122 18.92 2.41 13.97
CA TYR A 122 18.61 1.91 15.30
C TYR A 122 17.74 0.66 15.26
N PHE A 123 16.75 0.64 14.36
CA PHE A 123 15.88 -0.53 14.16
C PHE A 123 16.65 -1.77 13.73
N LEU A 124 17.59 -1.66 12.78
CA LEU A 124 18.40 -2.80 12.35
C LEU A 124 19.38 -3.28 13.43
N GLN A 125 19.79 -2.40 14.35
CA GLN A 125 20.65 -2.77 15.49
C GLN A 125 19.90 -3.47 16.62
N THR A 126 18.67 -3.04 16.90
CA THR A 126 17.96 -3.41 18.13
C THR A 126 16.66 -4.18 17.92
N GLY A 127 16.14 -4.20 16.69
CA GLY A 127 14.82 -4.71 16.36
C GLY A 127 13.66 -3.79 16.76
N GLN A 128 13.94 -2.60 17.31
CA GLN A 128 12.93 -1.64 17.76
C GLN A 128 13.21 -0.26 17.18
N ARG A 129 12.18 0.55 16.96
CA ARG A 129 12.39 1.94 16.52
C ARG A 129 12.88 2.81 17.68
N LEU A 130 13.64 3.85 17.33
CA LEU A 130 14.21 4.80 18.28
C LEU A 130 13.15 5.53 19.13
N ASP A 131 11.97 5.76 18.55
CA ASP A 131 10.84 6.45 19.18
C ASP A 131 9.87 5.51 19.92
N GLY A 132 10.16 4.21 19.96
CA GLY A 132 9.35 3.21 20.66
C GLY A 132 8.06 2.81 19.95
N TYR A 133 7.76 3.38 18.78
CA TYR A 133 6.59 3.02 17.97
C TYR A 133 6.87 1.81 17.07
N PRO A 134 5.83 1.11 16.58
CA PRO A 134 6.02 0.02 15.63
C PRO A 134 6.42 0.53 14.24
N VAL A 135 6.94 -0.37 13.38
CA VAL A 135 7.13 -0.09 11.95
C VAL A 135 5.78 -0.12 11.20
N TRP A 136 5.72 0.50 10.03
CA TRP A 136 4.49 0.56 9.22
C TRP A 136 4.20 -0.76 8.49
N SER A 137 2.98 -1.30 8.57
CA SER A 137 2.52 -2.39 7.69
C SER A 137 1.85 -1.87 6.42
N ARG A 138 1.48 -2.78 5.51
CA ARG A 138 0.69 -2.40 4.32
C ARG A 138 -0.74 -2.04 4.73
N GLU A 139 -1.31 -2.69 5.74
CA GLU A 139 -2.66 -2.38 6.21
C GLU A 139 -2.70 -1.00 6.86
N ASP A 140 -1.67 -0.65 7.62
CA ASP A 140 -1.54 0.69 8.18
C ASP A 140 -1.53 1.75 7.07
N ASP A 141 -0.79 1.48 5.99
CA ASP A 141 -0.74 2.34 4.82
C ASP A 141 -2.07 2.41 4.05
N LEU A 142 -2.85 1.33 4.01
CA LEU A 142 -4.21 1.30 3.44
C LEU A 142 -5.21 2.06 4.31
N GLU A 143 -5.10 1.92 5.63
CA GLU A 143 -5.89 2.68 6.61
C GLU A 143 -5.59 4.18 6.50
N LEU A 144 -4.31 4.54 6.32
CA LEU A 144 -3.86 5.93 6.22
C LEU A 144 -4.46 6.69 5.02
N GLN A 145 -4.86 5.97 3.96
CA GLN A 145 -5.48 6.55 2.77
C GLN A 145 -6.98 6.81 2.93
N LYS A 146 -7.62 6.28 3.97
CA LYS A 146 -9.05 6.48 4.21
C LYS A 146 -9.28 7.88 4.78
N ASP A 147 -10.21 8.62 4.20
CA ASP A 147 -10.68 9.87 4.79
C ASP A 147 -11.73 9.60 5.89
N ASP A 148 -11.28 8.89 6.93
CA ASP A 148 -12.09 8.50 8.08
C ASP A 148 -11.38 8.96 9.36
N GLU A 149 -12.04 9.83 10.13
CA GLU A 149 -11.49 10.39 11.37
C GLU A 149 -11.22 9.32 12.44
N ARG A 150 -12.07 8.29 12.55
CA ARG A 150 -11.89 7.20 13.51
C ARG A 150 -10.65 6.39 13.16
N VAL A 151 -10.44 6.12 11.87
CA VAL A 151 -9.23 5.44 11.38
C VAL A 151 -8.00 6.30 11.64
N ARG A 152 -8.05 7.61 11.36
CA ARG A 152 -6.96 8.55 11.66
C ARG A 152 -6.60 8.55 13.15
N ASN A 153 -7.59 8.62 14.04
CA ASN A 153 -7.37 8.59 15.49
C ASN A 153 -6.76 7.27 15.97
N LYS A 154 -7.15 6.14 15.38
CA LYS A 154 -6.53 4.83 15.64
C LYS A 154 -5.04 4.83 15.24
N LEU A 155 -4.70 5.36 14.07
CA LEU A 155 -3.31 5.46 13.60
C LEU A 155 -2.48 6.40 14.48
N ILE A 156 -3.04 7.54 14.88
CA ILE A 156 -2.39 8.47 15.83
C ILE A 156 -2.13 7.78 17.17
N ALA A 157 -3.07 6.98 17.67
CA ALA A 157 -2.86 6.21 18.90
C ALA A 157 -1.74 5.16 18.75
N LYS A 158 -1.64 4.51 17.57
CA LYS A 158 -0.64 3.47 17.30
C LYS A 158 0.77 4.02 17.04
N PHE A 159 0.89 5.15 16.35
CA PHE A 159 2.18 5.66 15.86
C PHE A 159 2.54 7.05 16.39
N GLY A 160 1.62 7.78 17.01
CA GLY A 160 1.80 9.19 17.33
C GLY A 160 1.52 10.11 16.14
N ALA A 161 1.06 11.33 16.43
CA ALA A 161 0.63 12.30 15.41
C ALA A 161 1.77 12.72 14.47
N GLU A 162 2.99 12.88 15.01
CA GLU A 162 4.17 13.25 14.22
C GLU A 162 4.50 12.17 13.18
N ASN A 163 4.54 10.91 13.58
CA ASN A 163 4.83 9.80 12.67
C ASN A 163 3.78 9.63 11.59
N VAL A 164 2.50 9.83 11.93
CA VAL A 164 1.42 9.84 10.93
C VAL A 164 1.63 10.94 9.89
N ALA A 165 1.99 12.15 10.33
CA ALA A 165 2.29 13.26 9.44
C ALA A 165 3.50 12.99 8.53
N LYS A 166 4.61 12.48 9.11
CA LYS A 166 5.81 12.09 8.35
C LYS A 166 5.48 11.02 7.32
N ARG A 167 4.69 10.01 7.68
CA ARG A 167 4.30 8.93 6.76
C ARG A 167 3.44 9.44 5.61
N LEU A 168 2.51 10.34 5.88
CA LEU A 168 1.70 10.99 4.83
C LEU A 168 2.57 11.76 3.85
N ALA A 169 3.57 12.50 4.34
CA ALA A 169 4.52 13.22 3.47
C ALA A 169 5.33 12.24 2.61
N PHE A 170 5.89 11.20 3.23
CA PHE A 170 6.70 10.18 2.55
C PHE A 170 5.95 9.40 1.46
N ARG A 171 4.63 9.20 1.61
CA ARG A 171 3.82 8.50 0.60
C ARG A 171 3.37 9.38 -0.55
N LYS A 172 3.51 10.70 -0.43
CA LYS A 172 3.14 11.67 -1.48
C LYS A 172 4.28 11.96 -2.45
N SER A 173 5.52 11.63 -2.08
CA SER A 173 6.73 11.85 -2.89
C SER A 173 6.94 10.77 -3.94
#